data_AF-A0A965CTF8-F1
#
_entry.id   AF-A0A965CTF8-F1
#
_cell.length_a   1.000
_cell.length_b   1.000
_cell.length_c   1.000
_cell.angle_alpha   90.00
_cell.angle_beta   90.00
_cell.angle_gamma   90.00
#
_symmetry.space_group_name_H-M   'P 1'
#
loop_
_entity.id
_entity.type
_entity.pdbx_description
1 polymer ?
#
loop_
_entity_poly.entity_id
_entity_poly.type
_entity_poly.pdbx_seq_one_letter_code
_entity_poly.pdbx_strand_id
1 'polypeptide(L)'
;MRYLPCFTALCLISLGTHAADALDLFLSNDPVAVATSAFNAGDSRQLVVPVCRPQIDEAMPGWPLSGPTPPAFWSALEKAQRPFRCADLGEDADEVLQLRLLQYAEQYNKTLLGLEK
;
A
#
# COMPACT_ATOMS: atom_id res chain seq x y z
N MET A 1 -21.05 51.03 -9.79
CA MET A 1 -19.78 50.73 -9.08
C MET A 1 -19.91 49.34 -8.50
N ARG A 2 -19.12 48.39 -9.02
CA ARG A 2 -19.17 46.95 -8.71
C ARG A 2 -18.26 46.66 -7.51
N TYR A 3 -18.80 46.08 -6.44
CA TYR A 3 -18.03 45.68 -5.26
C TYR A 3 -17.66 44.19 -5.31
N LEU A 4 -16.35 43.98 -5.20
CA LEU A 4 -15.54 42.82 -4.75
C LEU A 4 -15.98 41.37 -5.05
N PRO A 5 -15.08 40.55 -5.65
CA PRO A 5 -15.14 39.09 -5.54
C PRO A 5 -14.67 38.65 -4.14
N CYS A 6 -15.56 38.04 -3.36
CA CYS A 6 -15.19 37.37 -2.12
C CYS A 6 -14.42 36.09 -2.47
N PHE A 7 -13.10 36.13 -2.29
CA PHE A 7 -12.22 34.97 -2.31
C PHE A 7 -12.64 34.00 -1.19
N THR A 8 -13.41 32.97 -1.51
CA THR A 8 -13.53 31.77 -0.66
C THR A 8 -12.33 30.87 -0.93
N ALA A 9 -11.15 31.34 -0.51
CA ALA A 9 -9.99 30.51 -0.27
C ALA A 9 -9.98 30.25 1.25
N LEU A 10 -10.36 29.06 1.71
CA LEU A 10 -9.94 28.48 3.00
C LEU A 10 -10.75 27.19 3.24
N CYS A 11 -10.16 26.05 2.87
CA CYS A 11 -10.18 24.81 3.64
C CYS A 11 -9.29 23.77 2.93
N LEU A 12 -8.01 24.12 2.75
CA LEU A 12 -6.97 23.11 2.71
C LEU A 12 -6.85 22.57 4.14
N ILE A 13 -7.70 21.59 4.47
CA ILE A 13 -7.55 20.82 5.68
C ILE A 13 -6.20 20.14 5.57
N SER A 14 -5.32 20.53 6.48
CA SER A 14 -3.98 20.00 6.67
C SER A 14 -4.03 18.47 6.75
N LEU A 15 -3.73 17.80 5.64
CA LEU A 15 -3.33 16.39 5.59
C LEU A 15 -1.90 16.30 6.14
N GLY A 16 -1.76 16.58 7.43
CA GLY A 16 -0.58 16.29 8.22
C GLY A 16 -0.84 15.04 9.05
N THR A 17 -1.32 13.97 8.43
CA THR A 17 -1.30 12.65 9.06
C THR A 17 0.14 12.19 9.04
N HIS A 18 0.75 12.03 10.21
CA HIS A 18 2.08 11.44 10.35
C HIS A 18 2.08 10.09 9.61
N ALA A 19 3.10 9.81 8.79
CA ALA A 19 3.13 8.61 7.95
C ALA A 19 2.93 7.31 8.76
N ALA A 20 3.37 7.30 10.02
CA ALA A 20 3.11 6.23 11.00
C ALA A 20 1.61 6.00 11.26
N ASP A 21 0.81 7.07 11.41
CA ASP A 21 -0.65 6.97 11.62
C ASP A 21 -1.38 6.39 10.39
N ALA A 22 -0.89 6.73 9.19
CA ALA A 22 -1.47 6.23 7.94
C ALA A 22 -1.21 4.72 7.75
N LEU A 23 -0.02 4.24 8.15
CA LEU A 23 0.32 2.83 8.11
C LEU A 23 -0.46 2.01 9.14
N ASP A 24 -0.55 2.48 10.38
CA ASP A 24 -1.32 1.79 11.41
C ASP A 24 -2.81 1.72 11.05
N LEU A 25 -3.36 2.81 10.51
CA LEU A 25 -4.73 2.81 9.98
C LEU A 25 -4.87 1.83 8.83
N PHE A 26 -3.93 1.78 7.89
CA PHE A 26 -3.95 0.83 6.79
C PHE A 26 -3.96 -0.62 7.28
N LEU A 27 -3.04 -0.97 8.18
CA LEU A 27 -2.90 -2.31 8.76
C LEU A 27 -4.06 -2.70 9.69
N SER A 28 -4.88 -1.74 10.13
CA SER A 28 -6.07 -2.01 10.95
C SER A 28 -7.27 -2.53 10.15
N ASN A 29 -7.26 -2.39 8.81
CA ASN A 29 -8.31 -2.93 7.96
C ASN A 29 -8.15 -4.44 7.74
N ASP A 30 -9.24 -5.11 7.40
CA ASP A 30 -9.18 -6.51 6.94
C ASP A 30 -8.65 -6.57 5.50
N PRO A 31 -7.47 -7.17 5.24
CA PRO A 31 -6.88 -7.24 3.90
C PRO A 31 -7.78 -7.97 2.89
N VAL A 32 -8.61 -8.92 3.32
CA VAL A 32 -9.55 -9.65 2.45
C VAL A 32 -10.68 -8.73 1.98
N ALA A 33 -11.26 -7.96 2.90
CA ALA A 33 -12.30 -6.98 2.58
C ALA A 33 -11.76 -5.87 1.66
N VAL A 34 -10.54 -5.39 1.92
CA VAL A 34 -9.89 -4.36 1.10
C VAL A 34 -9.60 -4.89 -0.31
N ALA A 35 -9.08 -6.12 -0.46
CA ALA A 35 -8.87 -6.74 -1.77
C ALA A 35 -10.17 -6.93 -2.56
N THR A 36 -11.23 -7.38 -1.89
CA THR A 36 -12.55 -7.55 -2.50
C THR A 36 -13.12 -6.22 -2.98
N SER A 37 -13.00 -5.17 -2.15
CA SER A 37 -13.44 -3.82 -2.51
C SER A 37 -12.64 -3.26 -3.68
N ALA A 38 -11.32 -3.45 -3.70
CA ALA A 38 -10.45 -3.00 -4.79
C ALA A 38 -10.82 -3.69 -6.12
N PHE A 39 -10.99 -5.01 -6.09
CA PHE A 39 -11.41 -5.78 -7.26
C PHE A 39 -12.77 -5.33 -7.80
N ASN A 40 -13.77 -5.13 -6.93
CA ASN A 40 -15.09 -4.63 -7.32
C ASN A 40 -15.06 -3.21 -7.89
N ALA A 41 -14.07 -2.40 -7.51
CA ALA A 41 -13.82 -1.08 -8.08
C ALA A 41 -13.03 -1.13 -9.41
N GLY A 42 -12.66 -2.33 -9.88
CA GLY A 42 -11.86 -2.54 -11.09
C GLY A 42 -10.35 -2.38 -10.88
N ASP A 43 -9.88 -2.36 -9.64
CA ASP A 43 -8.46 -2.31 -9.31
C ASP A 43 -7.93 -3.73 -9.05
N SER A 44 -7.18 -4.26 -10.01
CA SER A 44 -6.53 -5.57 -9.95
C SER A 44 -5.04 -5.48 -9.64
N ARG A 45 -4.57 -4.34 -9.12
CA ARG A 45 -3.15 -4.18 -8.79
C ARG A 45 -2.85 -4.84 -7.44
N GLN A 46 -1.75 -5.58 -7.43
CA GLN A 46 -1.23 -6.22 -6.23
C GLN A 46 -0.48 -5.23 -5.34
N LEU A 47 -0.39 -5.53 -4.04
CA LEU A 47 0.41 -4.78 -3.07
C LEU A 47 1.86 -5.28 -3.06
N VAL A 48 2.80 -4.34 -3.09
CA VAL A 48 4.21 -4.59 -2.80
C VAL A 48 4.65 -3.85 -1.55
N VAL A 49 5.59 -4.46 -0.83
CA VAL A 49 6.18 -4.01 0.42
C VAL A 49 7.61 -3.54 0.15
N PRO A 50 8.00 -2.35 0.58
CA PRO A 50 9.38 -1.89 0.40
C PRO A 50 10.37 -2.71 1.24
N VAL A 51 11.55 -2.94 0.69
CA VAL A 51 12.69 -3.58 1.37
C VAL A 51 13.60 -2.48 1.90
N CYS A 52 13.52 -2.23 3.20
CA CYS A 52 14.29 -1.15 3.82
C CYS A 52 15.70 -1.60 4.15
N ARG A 53 16.60 -1.45 3.19
CA ARG A 53 18.04 -1.61 3.37
C ARG A 53 18.77 -0.37 2.86
N PRO A 54 19.92 0.01 3.46
CA PRO A 54 20.61 1.28 3.17
C PRO A 54 21.03 1.53 1.71
N GLN A 55 20.89 0.54 0.81
CA GLN A 55 21.46 0.55 -0.54
C GLN A 55 20.52 -0.04 -1.59
N ILE A 56 19.29 -0.43 -1.21
CA ILE A 56 18.38 -1.17 -2.09
C ILE A 56 16.99 -0.53 -1.96
N ASP A 57 16.52 0.12 -3.03
CA ASP A 57 15.12 0.56 -3.17
C ASP A 57 14.34 -0.51 -3.93
N GLU A 58 14.29 -1.70 -3.32
CA GLU A 58 13.59 -2.86 -3.87
C GLU A 58 12.23 -3.00 -3.19
N ALA A 59 11.25 -3.49 -3.93
CA ALA A 59 9.94 -3.80 -3.39
C ALA A 59 9.66 -5.28 -3.62
N MET A 60 9.22 -5.97 -2.58
CA MET A 60 8.82 -7.36 -2.63
C MET A 60 7.29 -7.41 -2.69
N PRO A 61 6.69 -8.18 -3.61
CA PRO A 61 5.26 -8.38 -3.52
C PRO A 61 4.97 -9.21 -2.27
N GLY A 62 3.84 -8.93 -1.61
CA GLY A 62 3.31 -9.85 -0.61
C GLY A 62 2.80 -11.12 -1.31
N TRP A 63 3.68 -11.96 -1.84
CA TRP A 63 3.37 -13.32 -2.25
C TRP A 63 3.80 -14.27 -1.11
N PRO A 64 3.33 -15.52 -1.07
CA PRO A 64 3.73 -16.49 -0.07
C PRO A 64 5.25 -16.56 0.00
N LEU A 65 5.79 -16.41 1.21
CA LEU A 65 7.22 -16.54 1.50
C LEU A 65 7.77 -17.95 1.20
N SER A 66 6.89 -18.89 0.86
CA SER A 66 7.18 -20.29 0.57
C SER A 66 6.55 -20.73 -0.75
N GLY A 67 7.37 -21.32 -1.63
CA GLY A 67 6.93 -21.90 -2.91
C GLY A 67 7.63 -21.28 -4.12
N PRO A 68 7.44 -21.83 -5.34
CA PRO A 68 8.04 -21.29 -6.55
C PRO A 68 7.35 -19.97 -6.95
N THR A 69 8.16 -18.95 -7.24
CA THR A 69 7.70 -17.67 -7.76
C THR A 69 7.05 -17.85 -9.13
N PRO A 70 5.75 -17.54 -9.32
CA PRO A 70 5.08 -17.71 -10.60
C PRO A 70 5.60 -16.70 -11.65
N PRO A 71 5.63 -17.02 -12.96
CA PRO A 71 6.18 -16.13 -13.99
C PRO A 71 5.52 -14.74 -14.07
N ALA A 72 4.23 -14.64 -13.74
CA ALA A 72 3.48 -13.38 -13.69
C ALA A 72 3.95 -12.42 -12.58
N PHE A 73 4.79 -12.89 -11.66
CA PHE A 73 5.37 -12.13 -10.55
C PHE A 73 6.08 -10.85 -11.01
N TRP A 74 6.92 -10.96 -12.04
CA TRP A 74 7.71 -9.82 -12.53
C TRP A 74 6.83 -8.76 -13.20
N SER A 75 5.81 -9.19 -13.95
CA SER A 75 4.85 -8.26 -14.55
C SER A 75 3.93 -7.60 -13.52
N ALA A 76 3.68 -8.26 -12.39
CA ALA A 76 2.91 -7.69 -11.29
C ALA A 76 3.71 -6.60 -10.56
N LEU A 77 5.04 -6.75 -10.40
CA LEU A 77 5.91 -5.75 -9.78
C LEU A 77 5.93 -4.39 -10.51
N GLU A 78 5.81 -4.40 -11.83
CA GLU A 78 5.79 -3.17 -12.65
C GLU A 78 4.48 -2.39 -12.49
N LYS A 79 3.37 -3.10 -12.25
CA LYS A 79 2.01 -2.52 -12.14
C LYS A 79 1.49 -2.45 -10.71
N ALA A 80 2.26 -2.94 -9.74
CA ALA A 80 1.87 -3.05 -8.35
C ALA A 80 1.64 -1.70 -7.70
N GLN A 81 0.72 -1.68 -6.73
CA GLN A 81 0.56 -0.58 -5.81
C GLN A 81 1.71 -0.55 -4.81
N ARG A 82 2.30 0.63 -4.66
CA ARG A 82 3.37 0.94 -3.71
C ARG A 82 2.85 1.95 -2.67
N PRO A 83 1.98 1.53 -1.74
CA PRO A 83 1.36 2.45 -0.80
C PRO A 83 2.35 3.05 0.22
N PHE A 84 3.50 2.40 0.43
CA PHE A 84 4.50 2.81 1.40
C PHE A 84 5.90 2.79 0.81
N ARG A 85 6.74 3.70 1.28
CA ARG A 85 8.20 3.76 1.11
C ARG A 85 8.88 3.49 2.45
N CYS A 86 10.19 3.27 2.44
CA CYS A 86 10.93 3.05 3.68
C CYS A 86 10.88 4.23 4.65
N ALA A 87 10.81 5.46 4.15
CA ALA A 87 10.62 6.63 5.01
C ALA A 87 9.27 6.63 5.76
N ASP A 88 8.25 5.95 5.23
CA ASP A 88 6.93 5.85 5.85
C ASP A 88 6.90 4.80 6.98
N LEU A 89 7.90 3.91 7.03
CA LEU A 89 8.04 2.85 8.04
C LEU A 89 8.84 3.29 9.27
N GLY A 90 9.45 4.48 9.25
CA GLY A 90 10.34 4.99 10.29
C GLY A 90 11.82 4.70 10.03
N GLU A 91 12.71 5.43 10.72
CA GLU A 91 14.17 5.31 10.56
C GLU A 91 14.69 3.90 10.92
N ASP A 92 13.98 3.22 11.82
CA ASP A 92 14.15 1.81 12.13
C ASP A 92 12.84 1.10 11.80
N ALA A 93 12.63 0.75 10.52
CA ALA A 93 11.52 -0.11 10.14
C ALA A 93 11.61 -1.42 10.96
N ASP A 94 10.89 -1.47 12.07
CA ASP A 94 10.89 -2.59 13.00
C ASP A 94 10.60 -3.86 12.19
N GLU A 95 11.44 -4.90 12.35
CA GLU A 95 11.24 -6.19 11.68
C GLU A 95 9.81 -6.71 11.89
N VAL A 96 9.20 -6.39 13.05
CA VAL A 96 7.80 -6.70 13.37
C VAL A 96 6.83 -5.95 12.45
N LEU A 97 7.05 -4.66 12.22
CA LEU A 97 6.18 -3.83 11.36
C LEU A 97 6.31 -4.24 9.89
N GLN A 98 7.53 -4.51 9.43
CA GLN A 98 7.77 -4.99 8.07
C GLN A 98 7.13 -6.37 7.86
N LEU A 99 7.22 -7.27 8.86
CA LEU A 99 6.55 -8.58 8.82
C LEU A 99 5.03 -8.44 8.78
N ARG A 100 4.44 -7.55 9.58
CA ARG A 100 2.99 -7.28 9.57
C ARG A 100 2.53 -6.77 8.21
N LEU A 101 3.26 -5.83 7.61
CA LEU A 101 2.95 -5.30 6.29
C LEU A 101 3.07 -6.39 5.19
N LEU A 102 4.06 -7.27 5.32
CA LEU A 102 4.24 -8.40 4.41
C LEU A 102 3.10 -9.42 4.51
N GLN A 103 2.69 -9.78 5.72
CA GLN A 103 1.55 -10.68 5.96
C GLN A 103 0.24 -10.08 5.44
N TYR A 104 0.04 -8.77 5.65
CA TYR A 104 -1.11 -8.04 5.10
C TYR A 104 -1.15 -8.11 3.58
N ALA A 105 -0.03 -7.76 2.93
CA ALA A 105 0.08 -7.80 1.47
C ALA A 105 -0.12 -9.22 0.92
N GLU A 106 0.36 -10.25 1.65
CA GLU A 106 0.12 -11.67 1.31
C GLU A 106 -1.36 -12.04 1.28
N GLN A 107 -2.11 -11.68 2.32
CA GLN A 107 -3.54 -11.99 2.39
C GLN A 107 -4.34 -11.22 1.32
N TYR A 108 -4.01 -9.95 1.11
CA TYR A 108 -4.62 -9.12 0.06
C TYR A 108 -4.38 -9.75 -1.32
N ASN A 109 -3.13 -10.04 -1.68
CA ASN A 109 -2.78 -10.54 -3.00
C ASN A 109 -3.34 -11.94 -3.27
N LYS A 110 -3.36 -12.83 -2.26
CA LYS A 110 -4.01 -14.14 -2.36
C LYS A 110 -5.51 -14.01 -2.66
N THR A 111 -6.18 -13.08 -1.98
CA THR A 111 -7.61 -12.83 -2.19
C THR A 111 -7.86 -12.33 -3.61
N LEU A 112 -7.09 -11.33 -4.05
CA LEU A 112 -7.21 -10.76 -5.40
C LEU A 112 -7.02 -11.83 -6.49
N LEU A 113 -5.97 -12.66 -6.37
CA LEU A 113 -5.72 -13.79 -7.27
C LEU A 113 -6.81 -14.88 -7.24
N GLY A 114 -7.54 -15.00 -6.13
CA GLY A 114 -8.69 -15.88 -6.01
C GLY A 114 -9.91 -15.35 -6.75
N LEU A 115 -10.08 -14.02 -6.80
CA LEU A 115 -11.20 -13.35 -7.47
C LEU A 115 -11.03 -13.25 -8.99
N GLU A 116 -9.79 -13.30 -9.49
CA GLU A 116 -9.46 -13.27 -10.92
C GLU A 116 -9.72 -14.61 -11.65
N LYS A 117 -10.04 -15.69 -10.93
CA LYS A 117 -10.28 -17.04 -11.48
C LYS A 117 -11.75 -17.30 -11.75
#